data_AF-B9SUP2-F1
#
_entry.id   AF-B9SUP2-F1
#
_cell.length_a   1.000
_cell.length_b   1.000
_cell.length_c   1.000
_cell.angle_alpha   90.00
_cell.angle_beta   90.00
_cell.angle_gamma   90.00
#
_symmetry.space_group_name_H-M   'P 1'
#
loop_
_entity.id
_entity.type
_entity.pdbx_description
1 polymer ?
#
loop_
_entity_poly.entity_id
_entity_poly.type
_entity_poly.pdbx_seq_one_letter_code
_entity_poly.pdbx_strand_id
1 'polypeptide(L)'
;MSPLSATHIVIEAVSFPPAVKPPASDKTLFLAGAGVRGLEIEGKFVKFTAIGVYLEDDAVPLLAVKWKGKTAQELTDSVEFFREIVTGPYEKFIRVTMILPLSGQQYSEKVAENCVAIWKSFGIYTDAEAKAIDKFLEIFKEENFPPGSSILFTQLPHGSVAVSNLGTAPSEHCIQ
;
A
#
# COMPACT_ATOMS: atom_id res chain seq x y z
N MET A 1 -16.80 16.91 15.33
CA MET A 1 -16.36 15.51 15.14
C MET A 1 -15.16 15.32 16.05
N SER A 2 -15.17 14.32 16.92
CA SER A 2 -13.98 14.00 17.72
C SER A 2 -12.86 13.60 16.76
N PRO A 3 -11.61 14.06 16.95
CA PRO A 3 -10.51 13.64 16.10
C PRO A 3 -10.39 12.12 16.15
N LEU A 4 -10.19 11.49 14.99
CA LEU A 4 -9.89 10.06 14.91
C LEU A 4 -8.67 9.79 15.81
N SER A 5 -8.87 9.00 16.87
CA SER A 5 -7.78 8.59 17.74
C SER A 5 -7.10 7.37 17.13
N ALA A 6 -6.39 7.59 16.02
CA ALA A 6 -5.45 6.60 15.53
C ALA A 6 -4.27 6.52 16.51
N THR A 7 -3.90 5.31 16.93
CA THR A 7 -2.69 5.06 17.71
C THR A 7 -1.56 4.62 16.80
N HIS A 8 -0.30 4.89 17.17
CA HIS A 8 0.82 4.29 16.46
C HIS A 8 0.76 2.76 16.54
N ILE A 9 1.27 2.08 15.52
CA ILE A 9 1.40 0.61 15.50
C ILE A 9 2.87 0.26 15.28
N VAL A 10 3.40 -0.65 16.10
CA VAL A 10 4.75 -1.19 15.94
C VAL A 10 4.67 -2.60 15.40
N ILE A 11 5.32 -2.85 14.27
CA ILE A 11 5.45 -4.17 13.65
C ILE A 11 6.93 -4.50 13.59
N GLU A 12 7.36 -5.55 14.30
CA GLU A 12 8.78 -5.83 14.54
C GLU A 12 9.49 -4.61 15.15
N ALA A 13 10.45 -4.00 14.44
CA ALA A 13 11.15 -2.78 14.83
C ALA A 13 10.65 -1.53 14.07
N VAL A 14 9.58 -1.65 13.27
CA VAL A 14 9.07 -0.57 12.42
C VAL A 14 7.89 0.11 13.09
N SER A 15 8.02 1.41 13.36
CA SER A 15 6.95 2.23 13.95
C SER A 15 6.15 2.96 12.87
N PHE A 16 4.86 2.68 12.78
CA PHE A 16 3.89 3.37 11.94
C PHE A 16 3.19 4.45 12.78
N PRO A 17 3.47 5.74 12.57
CA PRO A 17 2.83 6.82 13.31
C PRO A 17 1.32 6.87 13.02
N PRO A 18 0.51 7.49 13.89
CA PRO A 18 -0.94 7.56 13.72
C PRO A 18 -1.38 8.42 12.53
N ALA A 19 -0.51 9.30 12.04
CA ALA A 19 -0.77 10.15 10.89
C ALA A 19 0.53 10.44 10.13
N VAL A 20 0.44 10.64 8.81
CA VAL A 20 1.55 10.96 7.92
C VAL A 20 1.14 11.94 6.83
N LYS A 21 2.09 12.75 6.36
CA LYS A 21 1.96 13.52 5.11
C LYS A 21 2.76 12.80 4.01
N PRO A 22 2.12 12.16 3.02
CA PRO A 22 2.81 11.52 1.91
C PRO A 22 3.67 12.52 1.10
N PRO A 23 4.78 12.11 0.49
CA PRO A 23 5.61 13.01 -0.33
C PRO A 23 4.84 13.66 -1.49
N ALA A 24 3.97 12.88 -2.14
CA ALA A 24 3.19 13.29 -3.31
C ALA A 24 1.82 13.89 -2.96
N SER A 25 1.60 14.29 -1.70
CA SER A 25 0.32 14.85 -1.25
C SER A 25 0.51 16.01 -0.29
N ASP A 26 -0.42 16.96 -0.33
CA ASP A 26 -0.53 18.03 0.66
C ASP A 26 -1.38 17.67 1.88
N LYS A 27 -2.02 16.50 1.86
CA LYS A 27 -2.93 16.04 2.91
C LYS A 27 -2.21 15.26 4.00
N THR A 28 -2.80 15.27 5.19
CA THR A 28 -2.42 14.37 6.28
C THR A 28 -3.37 13.19 6.27
N LEU A 29 -2.83 11.97 6.25
CA LEU A 29 -3.58 10.72 6.21
C LEU A 29 -3.40 9.98 7.53
N PHE A 30 -4.47 9.39 8.06
CA PHE A 30 -4.44 8.63 9.31
C PHE A 30 -4.09 7.16 9.08
N LEU A 31 -3.47 6.52 10.06
CA LEU A 31 -3.13 5.09 10.02
C LEU A 31 -4.40 4.24 10.13
N ALA A 32 -4.78 3.59 9.04
CA ALA A 32 -5.93 2.69 9.01
C ALA A 32 -5.56 1.27 9.47
N GLY A 33 -4.32 0.84 9.27
CA GLY A 33 -3.82 -0.44 9.76
C GLY A 33 -2.37 -0.69 9.38
N ALA A 34 -1.74 -1.64 10.06
CA ALA A 34 -0.41 -2.13 9.73
C ALA A 34 -0.29 -3.63 9.96
N GLY A 35 0.59 -4.30 9.21
CA GLY A 35 0.79 -5.74 9.29
C GLY A 35 2.11 -6.19 8.66
N VAL A 36 2.32 -7.50 8.57
CA VAL A 36 3.50 -8.10 7.94
C VAL A 36 3.13 -8.83 6.65
N ARG A 37 4.07 -8.83 5.71
CA ARG A 37 4.06 -9.75 4.57
C ARG A 37 5.28 -10.66 4.65
N GLY A 38 5.06 -11.95 4.46
CA GLY A 38 6.08 -12.98 4.51
C GLY A 38 5.79 -14.13 3.56
N LEU A 39 6.67 -15.14 3.59
CA LEU A 39 6.52 -16.40 2.86
C LEU A 39 6.82 -17.57 3.80
N GLU A 40 6.16 -18.70 3.59
CA GLU A 40 6.53 -19.96 4.23
C GLU A 40 7.78 -20.54 3.56
N ILE A 41 8.86 -20.68 4.33
CA ILE A 41 10.14 -21.25 3.89
C ILE A 41 10.50 -22.35 4.89
N GLU A 42 10.59 -23.59 4.40
CA GLU A 42 10.93 -24.77 5.21
C GLU A 42 10.04 -24.93 6.47
N GLY A 43 8.74 -24.64 6.33
CA GLY A 43 7.75 -24.75 7.40
C GLY A 43 7.82 -23.62 8.44
N LYS A 44 8.53 -22.52 8.14
CA LYS A 44 8.57 -21.31 8.96
C LYS A 44 8.10 -20.10 8.16
N PHE A 45 7.22 -19.30 8.76
CA PHE A 45 6.80 -18.02 8.20
C PHE A 45 7.90 -16.96 8.34
N VAL A 46 8.61 -16.68 7.25
CA VAL A 46 9.67 -15.67 7.18
C VAL A 46 9.07 -14.33 6.75
N LYS A 47 9.19 -13.32 7.61
CA LYS A 47 8.68 -11.96 7.38
C LYS A 47 9.67 -11.15 6.54
N PHE A 48 9.20 -10.59 5.43
CA PHE A 48 10.03 -9.80 4.52
C PHE A 48 9.78 -8.30 4.66
N THR A 49 8.52 -7.90 4.85
CA THR A 49 8.16 -6.48 4.94
C THR A 49 7.12 -6.22 6.02
N ALA A 50 7.18 -5.03 6.62
CA ALA A 50 6.11 -4.44 7.41
C ALA A 50 5.39 -3.41 6.55
N ILE A 51 4.06 -3.44 6.52
CA ILE A 51 3.23 -2.61 5.65
C ILE A 51 2.27 -1.80 6.51
N GLY A 52 2.24 -0.49 6.29
CA GLY A 52 1.25 0.41 6.87
C GLY A 52 0.39 1.02 5.77
N VAL A 53 -0.92 1.05 6.00
CA VAL A 53 -1.92 1.64 5.11
C VAL A 53 -2.55 2.83 5.81
N TYR A 54 -2.54 3.96 5.11
CA TYR A 54 -3.06 5.22 5.57
C TYR A 54 -4.14 5.70 4.62
N LEU A 55 -5.18 6.30 5.17
CA LEU A 55 -6.33 6.81 4.42
C LEU A 55 -6.53 8.29 4.74
N GLU A 56 -7.05 9.03 3.78
CA GLU A 56 -7.53 10.39 4.00
C GLU A 56 -8.74 10.39 4.96
N ASP A 57 -8.87 11.44 5.78
CA ASP A 57 -9.93 11.55 6.79
C ASP A 57 -11.36 11.38 6.21
N ASP A 58 -11.58 11.86 4.98
CA ASP A 58 -12.86 11.75 4.26
C ASP A 58 -13.26 10.30 3.96
N ALA A 59 -12.33 9.34 4.02
CA ALA A 59 -12.64 7.92 3.88
C ALA A 59 -13.66 7.44 4.92
N VAL A 60 -13.57 7.97 6.16
CA VAL A 60 -14.42 7.53 7.28
C VAL A 60 -15.90 7.88 7.06
N PRO A 61 -16.30 9.15 6.83
CA PRO A 61 -17.70 9.47 6.58
C PRO A 61 -18.24 8.79 5.31
N LEU A 62 -17.42 8.60 4.27
CA LEU A 62 -17.83 7.92 3.04
C LEU A 62 -18.13 6.43 3.27
N LEU A 63 -17.24 5.70 3.95
CA LEU A 63 -17.45 4.29 4.27
C LEU A 63 -18.57 4.09 5.31
N ALA A 64 -18.74 5.05 6.24
CA ALA A 64 -19.75 4.95 7.29
C ALA A 64 -21.20 4.93 6.75
N VAL A 65 -21.46 5.39 5.52
CA VAL A 65 -22.79 5.32 4.91
C VAL A 65 -23.31 3.88 4.85
N LYS A 66 -22.43 2.91 4.59
CA LYS A 66 -22.78 1.50 4.40
C LYS A 66 -22.27 0.59 5.50
N TRP A 67 -21.07 0.86 6.01
CA TRP A 67 -20.33 -0.07 6.87
C TRP A 67 -20.46 0.23 8.36
N LYS A 68 -21.09 1.36 8.72
CA LYS A 68 -21.28 1.73 10.13
C LYS A 68 -22.15 0.69 10.84
N GLY A 69 -21.69 0.27 12.02
CA GLY A 69 -22.38 -0.71 12.86
C GLY A 69 -22.03 -2.17 12.55
N LYS A 70 -21.24 -2.43 11.50
CA LYS A 70 -20.66 -3.75 11.25
C LYS A 70 -19.54 -4.07 12.24
N THR A 71 -19.47 -5.34 12.62
CA THR A 71 -18.40 -5.85 13.48
C THR A 71 -17.09 -5.99 12.70
N ALA A 72 -15.95 -6.03 13.42
CA ALA A 72 -14.65 -6.22 12.79
C ALA A 72 -14.58 -7.52 11.95
N GLN A 73 -15.22 -8.60 12.41
CA GLN A 73 -15.26 -9.87 11.68
C GLN A 73 -16.08 -9.74 10.38
N GLU A 74 -17.28 -9.16 10.44
CA GLU A 74 -18.09 -8.91 9.23
C GLU A 74 -17.35 -8.06 8.19
N LEU A 75 -16.59 -7.06 8.64
CA LEU A 75 -15.77 -6.23 7.76
C LEU A 75 -14.58 -7.01 7.18
N THR A 76 -13.93 -7.84 7.99
CA THR A 76 -12.78 -8.67 7.57
C THR A 76 -13.17 -9.68 6.50
N ASP A 77 -14.36 -10.27 6.62
CA ASP A 77 -14.86 -11.27 5.65
C ASP A 77 -15.49 -10.63 4.40
N SER A 78 -15.66 -9.30 4.38
CA SER A 78 -16.32 -8.57 3.29
C SER A 78 -15.34 -8.10 2.23
N VAL A 79 -15.29 -8.82 1.10
CA VAL A 79 -14.56 -8.39 -0.10
C VAL A 79 -15.03 -7.02 -0.60
N GLU A 80 -16.33 -6.74 -0.46
CA GLU A 80 -16.92 -5.48 -0.92
C GLU A 80 -16.47 -4.29 -0.06
N PHE A 81 -16.28 -4.48 1.24
CA PHE A 81 -15.73 -3.45 2.12
C PHE A 81 -14.33 -3.03 1.68
N PHE A 82 -13.44 -3.99 1.47
CA PHE A 82 -12.09 -3.70 0.99
C PHE A 82 -12.08 -3.12 -0.43
N ARG A 83 -13.02 -3.55 -1.31
CA ARG A 83 -13.15 -2.94 -2.63
C ARG A 83 -13.50 -1.45 -2.53
N GLU A 84 -14.44 -1.08 -1.66
CA GLU A 84 -14.80 0.33 -1.44
C GLU A 84 -13.66 1.14 -0.78
N ILE A 85 -12.81 0.50 0.04
CA ILE A 85 -11.56 1.11 0.51
C ILE A 85 -10.63 1.41 -0.66
N VAL A 86 -10.39 0.42 -1.53
CA VAL A 86 -9.45 0.54 -2.66
C VAL A 86 -9.94 1.57 -3.68
N THR A 87 -11.22 1.53 -4.07
CA THR A 87 -11.77 2.37 -5.14
C THR A 87 -12.39 3.68 -4.65
N GLY A 88 -12.38 3.94 -3.34
CA GLY A 88 -12.99 5.13 -2.77
C GLY A 88 -12.37 6.44 -3.31
N PRO A 89 -13.12 7.54 -3.41
CA PRO A 89 -12.67 8.79 -4.04
C PRO A 89 -11.84 9.65 -3.07
N TYR A 90 -10.82 9.05 -2.47
CA TYR A 90 -9.95 9.67 -1.48
C TYR A 90 -8.53 9.12 -1.60
N GLU A 91 -7.57 9.85 -1.06
CA GLU A 91 -6.17 9.44 -1.12
C GLU A 91 -5.88 8.26 -0.20
N LYS A 92 -4.96 7.40 -0.66
CA LYS A 92 -4.39 6.33 0.15
C LYS A 92 -2.89 6.41 0.09
N PHE A 93 -2.24 6.08 1.19
CA PHE A 93 -0.81 5.98 1.26
C PHE A 93 -0.38 4.65 1.86
N ILE A 94 0.55 3.98 1.20
CA ILE A 94 1.06 2.67 1.60
C ILE A 94 2.56 2.81 1.81
N ARG A 95 3.01 2.52 3.03
CA ARG A 95 4.43 2.44 3.36
C ARG A 95 4.83 0.99 3.54
N VAL A 96 5.70 0.49 2.67
CA VAL A 96 6.29 -0.84 2.74
C VAL A 96 7.72 -0.70 3.26
N THR A 97 8.00 -1.19 4.45
CA THR A 97 9.32 -1.14 5.07
C THR A 97 9.95 -2.53 5.10
N MET A 98 11.19 -2.64 4.63
CA MET A 98 11.91 -3.91 4.54
C MET A 98 12.35 -4.38 5.93
N ILE A 99 11.97 -5.61 6.29
CA ILE A 99 12.49 -6.34 7.46
C ILE A 99 13.74 -7.10 7.04
N LEU A 100 13.68 -7.75 5.87
CA LEU A 100 14.81 -8.42 5.21
C LEU A 100 15.15 -7.70 3.91
N PRO A 101 16.41 -7.78 3.44
CA PRO A 101 16.81 -7.15 2.19
C PRO A 101 16.05 -7.74 1.01
N LEU A 102 15.66 -6.87 0.07
CA LEU A 102 15.07 -7.26 -1.22
C LEU A 102 15.67 -6.39 -2.33
N SER A 103 15.96 -6.98 -3.49
CA SER A 103 16.17 -6.16 -4.68
C SER A 103 14.84 -5.57 -5.14
N GLY A 104 14.87 -4.44 -5.84
CA GLY A 104 13.67 -3.86 -6.39
C GLY A 104 12.99 -4.78 -7.39
N GLN A 105 13.76 -5.56 -8.17
CA GLN A 105 13.23 -6.59 -9.05
C GLN A 105 12.47 -7.69 -8.28
N GLN A 106 13.04 -8.23 -7.19
CA GLN A 106 12.37 -9.25 -6.37
C GLN A 106 11.04 -8.73 -5.79
N TYR A 107 11.02 -7.47 -5.38
CA TYR A 107 9.83 -6.82 -4.87
C TYR A 107 8.79 -6.58 -5.99
N SER A 108 9.20 -5.93 -7.08
CA SER A 108 8.31 -5.42 -8.11
C SER A 108 7.70 -6.55 -8.95
N GLU A 109 8.47 -7.60 -9.28
CA GLU A 109 7.95 -8.77 -9.99
C GLU A 109 6.82 -9.42 -9.18
N LYS A 110 6.99 -9.55 -7.86
CA LYS A 110 5.98 -10.18 -7.02
C LYS A 110 4.70 -9.33 -6.87
N VAL A 111 4.83 -8.01 -6.90
CA VAL A 111 3.68 -7.10 -6.92
C VAL A 111 2.98 -7.16 -8.28
N ALA A 112 3.75 -7.07 -9.38
CA ALA A 112 3.24 -7.10 -10.74
C ALA A 112 2.51 -8.42 -11.07
N GLU A 113 3.05 -9.56 -10.64
CA GLU A 113 2.43 -10.88 -10.81
C GLU A 113 0.98 -10.89 -10.27
N ASN A 114 0.78 -10.37 -9.05
CA ASN A 114 -0.54 -10.32 -8.43
C ASN A 114 -1.48 -9.35 -9.16
N CYS A 115 -1.00 -8.15 -9.55
CA CYS A 115 -1.80 -7.18 -10.28
C CYS A 115 -2.28 -7.73 -11.63
N VAL A 116 -1.36 -8.31 -12.40
CA VAL A 116 -1.65 -8.90 -13.72
C VAL A 116 -2.64 -10.06 -13.60
N ALA A 117 -2.47 -10.94 -12.60
CA ALA A 117 -3.40 -12.04 -12.37
C ALA A 117 -4.82 -11.55 -12.08
N ILE A 118 -4.96 -10.55 -11.22
CA ILE A 118 -6.26 -9.95 -10.86
C ILE A 118 -6.89 -9.27 -12.09
N TRP A 119 -6.15 -8.44 -12.81
CA TRP A 119 -6.68 -7.74 -13.99
C TRP A 119 -7.10 -8.69 -15.12
N LYS A 120 -6.32 -9.76 -15.35
CA LYS A 120 -6.73 -10.83 -16.27
C LYS A 120 -7.99 -11.52 -15.81
N SER A 121 -8.12 -11.82 -14.51
CA SER A 121 -9.34 -12.46 -13.97
C SER A 121 -10.60 -11.58 -14.11
N PHE A 122 -10.44 -10.26 -14.07
CA PHE A 122 -11.53 -9.31 -14.29
C PHE A 122 -11.73 -8.93 -15.77
N GLY A 123 -10.89 -9.43 -16.68
CA GLY A 123 -10.98 -9.11 -18.11
C GLY A 123 -10.64 -7.67 -18.45
N ILE A 124 -9.86 -6.99 -17.60
CA ILE A 124 -9.49 -5.56 -17.76
C ILE A 124 -8.00 -5.35 -18.07
N TYR A 125 -7.25 -6.42 -18.33
CA TYR A 125 -5.83 -6.32 -18.68
C TYR A 125 -5.66 -5.98 -20.17
N THR A 126 -5.44 -4.71 -20.48
CA THR A 126 -5.21 -4.20 -21.84
C THR A 126 -3.75 -3.77 -22.04
N ASP A 127 -3.44 -3.25 -23.23
CA ASP A 127 -2.12 -2.69 -23.55
C ASP A 127 -1.74 -1.50 -22.63
N ALA A 128 -2.74 -0.78 -22.10
CA ALA A 128 -2.49 0.31 -21.16
C ALA A 128 -1.97 -0.24 -19.82
N GLU A 129 -2.63 -1.25 -19.25
CA GLU A 129 -2.18 -1.91 -18.02
C GLU A 129 -0.83 -2.60 -18.20
N ALA A 130 -0.58 -3.22 -19.36
CA ALA A 130 0.71 -3.82 -19.68
C ALA A 130 1.85 -2.78 -19.65
N LYS A 131 1.66 -1.62 -20.28
CA LYS A 131 2.65 -0.52 -20.26
C LYS A 131 2.84 0.06 -18.87
N ALA A 132 1.78 0.13 -18.06
CA ALA A 132 1.88 0.56 -16.67
C ALA A 132 2.72 -0.42 -15.83
N ILE A 133 2.57 -1.73 -16.07
CA ILE A 133 3.41 -2.77 -15.43
C ILE A 133 4.87 -2.65 -15.89
N ASP A 134 5.13 -2.48 -17.18
CA ASP A 134 6.51 -2.32 -17.66
C ASP A 134 7.18 -1.09 -17.03
N LYS A 135 6.46 0.04 -16.95
CA LYS A 135 6.94 1.25 -16.27
C LYS A 135 7.17 1.01 -14.78
N PHE A 136 6.28 0.30 -14.11
CA PHE A 136 6.43 -0.09 -12.71
C PHE A 136 7.69 -0.93 -12.51
N LEU A 137 7.92 -1.95 -13.33
CA LEU A 137 9.10 -2.81 -13.24
C LEU A 137 10.40 -2.01 -13.48
N GLU A 138 10.42 -1.12 -14.47
CA GLU A 138 11.60 -0.30 -14.78
C GLU A 138 11.98 0.64 -13.63
N ILE A 139 11.00 1.21 -12.91
CA ILE A 139 11.25 2.05 -11.71
C ILE A 139 12.07 1.29 -10.66
N PHE A 140 11.83 -0.02 -10.50
CA PHE A 140 12.46 -0.83 -9.45
C PHE A 140 13.67 -1.64 -9.93
N LYS A 141 14.03 -1.55 -11.21
CA LYS A 141 15.02 -2.46 -11.83
C LYS A 141 16.41 -2.35 -11.22
N GLU A 142 16.88 -1.12 -10.99
CA GLU A 142 18.22 -0.85 -10.42
C GLU A 142 18.16 -0.55 -8.91
N GLU A 143 16.98 -0.68 -8.29
CA GLU A 143 16.77 -0.37 -6.88
C GLU A 143 17.17 -1.54 -5.99
N ASN A 144 17.67 -1.23 -4.79
CA ASN A 144 17.95 -2.22 -3.75
C ASN A 144 17.48 -1.70 -2.40
N PHE A 145 16.79 -2.56 -1.66
CA PHE A 145 16.14 -2.20 -0.42
C PHE A 145 16.75 -2.95 0.76
N PRO A 146 17.72 -2.36 1.48
CA PRO A 146 18.24 -2.93 2.71
C PRO A 146 17.17 -2.90 3.83
N PRO A 147 17.33 -3.69 4.91
CA PRO A 147 16.46 -3.60 6.08
C PRO A 147 16.31 -2.16 6.58
N GLY A 148 15.08 -1.76 6.91
CA GLY A 148 14.71 -0.42 7.35
C GLY A 148 14.41 0.58 6.23
N SER A 149 14.86 0.34 5.00
CA SER A 149 14.43 1.15 3.84
C SER A 149 12.93 1.00 3.59
N SER A 150 12.32 1.99 2.92
CA SER A 150 10.89 1.98 2.62
C SER A 150 10.56 2.33 1.18
N ILE A 151 9.54 1.67 0.65
CA ILE A 151 8.86 2.04 -0.60
C ILE A 151 7.53 2.69 -0.21
N LEU A 152 7.24 3.81 -0.84
CA LEU A 152 6.10 4.66 -0.57
C LEU A 152 5.20 4.69 -1.80
N PHE A 153 3.92 4.38 -1.62
CA PHE A 153 2.91 4.51 -2.67
C PHE A 153 1.86 5.51 -2.23
N THR A 154 1.62 6.54 -3.04
CA THR A 154 0.49 7.47 -2.85
C THR A 154 -0.48 7.25 -4.00
N GLN A 155 -1.68 6.76 -3.69
CA GLN A 155 -2.77 6.64 -4.64
C GLN A 155 -3.57 7.94 -4.62
N LEU A 156 -3.53 8.67 -5.73
CA LEU A 156 -4.22 9.94 -5.89
C LEU A 156 -5.66 9.70 -6.38
N PRO A 157 -6.62 10.61 -6.10
CA PRO A 157 -8.05 10.36 -6.35
C PRO A 157 -8.43 10.10 -7.82
N HIS A 158 -7.58 10.48 -8.77
CA HIS A 158 -7.77 10.29 -10.21
C HIS A 158 -7.11 9.01 -10.78
N GLY A 159 -6.66 8.08 -9.93
CA GLY A 159 -6.14 6.77 -10.34
C GLY A 159 -4.63 6.70 -10.52
N SER A 160 -3.91 7.83 -10.62
CA SER A 160 -2.45 7.79 -10.65
C SER A 160 -1.85 7.35 -9.32
N VAL A 161 -0.72 6.65 -9.41
CA VAL A 161 0.08 6.19 -8.29
C VAL A 161 1.44 6.86 -8.33
N ALA A 162 1.75 7.67 -7.31
CA ALA A 162 3.09 8.17 -7.09
C ALA A 162 3.88 7.14 -6.26
N VAL A 163 5.05 6.77 -6.77
CA VAL A 163 5.99 5.84 -6.13
C VAL A 163 7.19 6.64 -5.69
N SER A 164 7.53 6.59 -4.41
CA SER A 164 8.76 7.18 -3.88
C SER A 164 9.52 6.15 -3.04
N ASN A 165 10.83 6.29 -2.94
CA ASN A 165 11.65 5.46 -2.04
C ASN A 165 12.26 6.33 -0.92
N LEU A 166 12.32 5.79 0.29
CA LEU A 166 13.10 6.34 1.40
C LEU A 166 14.30 5.40 1.61
N GLY A 167 15.45 5.84 1.09
CA GLY A 167 16.71 5.09 1.06
C GLY A 167 17.90 6.02 0.77
N THR A 168 19.00 5.47 0.23
CA THR A 168 20.24 6.22 -0.05
C THR A 168 20.12 7.27 -1.16
N ALA A 169 19.10 7.19 -2.01
CA ALA A 169 18.78 8.22 -3.01
C ALA A 169 17.26 8.30 -3.23
N PRO A 170 16.56 9.29 -2.64
CA PRO A 170 15.13 9.47 -2.84
C PRO A 170 14.80 9.81 -4.31
N SER A 171 13.81 9.12 -4.88
CA SER A 171 13.25 9.34 -6.20
C SER A 171 11.72 9.34 -6.10
N GLU A 172 11.05 9.96 -7.08
CA GLU A 172 9.59 9.98 -7.19
C GLU A 172 9.17 9.74 -8.65
N HIS A 173 8.21 8.84 -8.85
CA HIS A 173 7.72 8.44 -10.16
C HIS A 173 6.19 8.35 -10.16
N CYS A 174 5.52 8.97 -11.13
CA CYS A 174 4.08 8.82 -11.31
C CYS A 174 3.76 7.77 -12.38
N ILE A 175 2.90 6.82 -12.03
CA ILE A 175 2.30 5.82 -12.92
C ILE A 175 0.83 6.23 -13.11
N GLN A 176 0.39 6.29 -14.37
CA GLN A 176 -0.99 6.59 -14.75
C GLN A 176 -1.66 5.33 -15.25
#